data_AF-A0A081SFW6-F1
#
_entry.id   AF-A0A081SFW6-F1
#
_cell.length_a   1.000
_cell.length_b   1.000
_cell.length_c   1.000
_cell.angle_alpha   90.00
_cell.angle_beta   90.00
_cell.angle_gamma   90.00
#
_symmetry.space_group_name_H-M   'P 1'
#
loop_
_entity.id
_entity.type
_entity.pdbx_description
1 polymer ?
#
loop_
_entity_poly.entity_id
_entity_poly.type
_entity_poly.pdbx_seq_one_letter_code
_entity_poly.pdbx_strand_id
1 'polypeptide(L)'
;MLKIAYGSFIINFTFGLLVKARIIDSRKFHLAHHGIYFVVMATLFAAIAVELWNQGEIPYLLIGLFGLLFGMTRFSGRSTGHWQYATLCLVIYSAIVIYKF
;
A
#
# COMPACT_ATOMS: atom_id res chain seq x y z
N MET A 1 -7.51 -10.14 -7.10
CA MET A 1 -7.57 -8.94 -6.23
C MET A 1 -6.22 -8.58 -5.63
N LEU A 2 -5.51 -9.50 -4.96
CA LEU A 2 -4.22 -9.19 -4.33
C LEU A 2 -3.15 -8.61 -5.29
N LYS A 3 -3.02 -9.15 -6.51
CA LYS A 3 -2.09 -8.62 -7.53
C LYS A 3 -2.41 -7.18 -7.94
N ILE A 4 -3.70 -6.83 -8.04
CA ILE A 4 -4.16 -5.48 -8.39
C ILE A 4 -3.82 -4.50 -7.25
N ALA A 5 -4.09 -4.92 -6.01
CA ALA A 5 -3.77 -4.14 -4.82
C ALA A 5 -2.25 -3.90 -4.70
N TYR A 6 -1.44 -4.94 -4.92
CA TYR A 6 0.02 -4.83 -4.90
C TYR A 6 0.55 -3.95 -6.04
N GLY A 7 0.07 -4.15 -7.28
CA GLY A 7 0.47 -3.32 -8.42
C GLY A 7 0.12 -1.84 -8.21
N SER A 8 -1.07 -1.56 -7.68
CA SER A 8 -1.48 -0.20 -7.30
C SER A 8 -0.58 0.36 -6.20
N PHE A 9 -0.17 -0.46 -5.23
CA PHE A 9 0.73 -0.05 -4.15
C PHE A 9 2.12 0.31 -4.69
N ILE A 10 2.67 -0.49 -5.60
CA ILE A 10 3.96 -0.19 -6.24
C ILE A 10 3.88 1.11 -7.04
N ILE A 11 2.83 1.32 -7.83
CA ILE A 11 2.63 2.60 -8.54
C ILE A 11 2.58 3.76 -7.55
N ASN A 12 1.82 3.61 -6.45
CA ASN A 12 1.71 4.64 -5.43
C ASN A 12 3.05 4.96 -4.76
N PHE A 13 3.79 3.92 -4.38
CA PHE A 13 5.10 4.02 -3.74
C PHE A 13 6.11 4.69 -4.68
N THR A 14 6.14 4.29 -5.95
CA THR A 14 7.00 4.91 -6.96
C THR A 14 6.66 6.39 -7.16
N PHE A 15 5.38 6.77 -7.18
CA PHE A 15 5.03 8.20 -7.21
C PHE A 15 5.57 8.95 -6.00
N GLY A 16 5.47 8.36 -4.81
CA GLY A 16 6.11 8.89 -3.62
C GLY A 16 7.61 9.11 -3.85
N LEU A 17 8.32 8.10 -4.35
CA LEU A 17 9.77 8.18 -4.60
C LEU A 17 10.12 9.30 -5.59
N LEU A 18 9.37 9.43 -6.68
CA LEU A 18 9.58 10.48 -7.69
C LEU A 18 9.37 11.88 -7.10
N VAL A 19 8.36 12.06 -6.24
CA VAL A 19 8.15 13.33 -5.52
C VAL A 19 9.31 13.60 -4.56
N LYS A 20 9.76 12.58 -3.81
CA LYS A 20 10.88 12.71 -2.86
C LYS A 20 12.20 13.06 -3.55
N ALA A 21 12.45 12.44 -4.70
CA ALA A 21 13.60 12.70 -5.55
C ALA A 21 13.52 14.04 -6.30
N ARG A 22 12.42 14.80 -6.11
CA ARG A 22 12.14 16.08 -6.79
C ARG A 22 12.08 15.96 -8.32
N ILE A 23 11.76 14.77 -8.82
CA ILE A 23 11.59 14.52 -10.26
C ILE A 23 10.23 15.05 -10.73
N ILE A 24 9.21 15.01 -9.86
CA ILE A 24 7.85 15.49 -10.15
C ILE A 24 7.32 16.43 -9.06
N ASP A 25 6.45 17.38 -9.44
CA ASP A 25 5.89 18.37 -8.52
C ASP A 25 4.79 17.81 -7.63
N SER A 26 5.05 17.77 -6.32
CA SER A 26 4.11 17.35 -5.28
C SER A 26 2.70 17.97 -5.38
N ARG A 27 2.54 19.21 -5.87
CA ARG A 27 1.24 19.89 -5.90
C ARG A 27 0.27 19.25 -6.88
N LYS A 28 0.77 18.81 -8.04
CA LYS A 28 -0.06 18.19 -9.09
C LYS A 28 -0.35 16.72 -8.79
N PHE A 29 0.58 16.04 -8.11
CA PHE A 29 0.52 14.60 -7.90
C PHE A 29 -0.08 14.17 -6.56
N HIS A 30 -0.33 15.10 -5.63
CA HIS A 30 -0.94 14.79 -4.34
C HIS A 30 -2.31 14.10 -4.49
N LEU A 31 -3.17 14.61 -5.37
CA LEU A 31 -4.50 14.02 -5.58
C LEU A 31 -4.41 12.64 -6.23
N ALA A 32 -3.56 12.47 -7.23
CA ALA A 32 -3.35 11.18 -7.89
C ALA A 32 -2.78 10.14 -6.91
N HIS A 33 -1.79 10.51 -6.11
CA HIS A 33 -1.20 9.64 -5.09
C HIS A 33 -2.25 9.19 -4.06
N HIS A 34 -3.05 10.11 -3.52
CA HIS A 34 -4.13 9.72 -2.60
C HIS A 34 -5.21 8.88 -3.27
N GLY A 35 -5.60 9.21 -4.51
CA GLY A 35 -6.55 8.42 -5.28
C GLY A 35 -6.07 6.98 -5.46
N ILE A 36 -4.80 6.79 -5.81
CA ILE A 36 -4.21 5.45 -5.96
C ILE A 36 -4.12 4.76 -4.60
N TYR A 37 -3.76 5.47 -3.53
CA TYR A 37 -3.81 4.91 -2.17
C TYR A 37 -5.21 4.40 -1.80
N PHE A 38 -6.28 5.13 -2.14
CA PHE A 38 -7.65 4.63 -1.94
C PHE A 38 -7.94 3.38 -2.77
N VAL A 39 -7.46 3.31 -4.01
CA VAL A 39 -7.57 2.10 -4.83
C VAL A 39 -6.83 0.93 -4.19
N VAL A 40 -5.63 1.13 -3.65
CA VAL A 40 -4.88 0.11 -2.88
C VAL A 40 -5.71 -0.39 -1.71
N MET A 41 -6.23 0.51 -0.89
CA MET A 41 -7.01 0.14 0.30
C MET A 41 -8.29 -0.62 -0.09
N ALA A 42 -9.03 -0.14 -1.09
CA ALA A 42 -10.26 -0.79 -1.56
C ALA A 42 -9.99 -2.18 -2.15
N THR A 43 -8.96 -2.32 -2.99
CA THR A 43 -8.61 -3.60 -3.62
C THR A 43 -7.98 -4.59 -2.63
N LEU A 44 -7.26 -4.10 -1.60
CA LEU A 44 -6.77 -4.94 -0.50
C LEU A 44 -7.92 -5.40 0.39
N PHE A 45 -8.88 -4.53 0.71
CA PHE A 45 -10.09 -4.91 1.43
C PHE A 45 -10.89 -5.98 0.67
N ALA A 46 -11.06 -5.80 -0.64
CA ALA A 46 -11.68 -6.82 -1.49
C ALA A 46 -10.90 -8.14 -1.48
N ALA A 47 -9.56 -8.10 -1.45
CA ALA A 47 -8.74 -9.29 -1.33
C ALA A 47 -8.92 -10.00 0.03
N ILE A 48 -9.03 -9.25 1.13
CA ILE A 48 -9.35 -9.79 2.47
C ILE A 48 -10.72 -10.47 2.45
N ALA A 49 -11.74 -9.80 1.90
CA ALA A 49 -13.08 -10.36 1.82
C ALA A 49 -13.12 -11.67 1.02
N VAL A 50 -12.41 -11.73 -0.10
CA VAL A 50 -12.28 -12.95 -0.93
C VAL A 50 -11.57 -14.07 -0.17
N GLU A 51 -10.49 -13.77 0.56
CA GLU A 51 -9.81 -14.79 1.38
C GLU A 51 -10.69 -15.32 2.49
N LEU A 52 -11.41 -14.44 3.20
CA LEU A 52 -12.33 -14.86 4.26
C LEU A 52 -13.47 -15.71 3.70
N TRP A 53 -14.04 -15.30 2.56
CA TRP A 53 -15.13 -16.04 1.91
C TRP A 53 -14.71 -17.43 1.45
N ASN A 54 -13.49 -17.54 0.89
CA ASN A 54 -12.94 -18.79 0.38
C ASN A 54 -12.21 -19.63 1.44
N GLN A 55 -12.20 -19.20 2.71
CA GLN A 55 -11.39 -19.83 3.78
C GLN A 55 -9.91 -19.99 3.39
N GLY A 56 -9.36 -18.95 2.76
CA GLY A 56 -7.98 -18.91 2.30
C GLY A 56 -6.95 -18.93 3.43
N GLU A 57 -5.69 -19.09 3.07
CA GLU A 57 -4.59 -19.36 4.01
C GLU A 57 -4.07 -18.10 4.72
N ILE A 58 -4.28 -16.91 4.13
CA ILE A 58 -3.63 -15.67 4.60
C ILE A 58 -4.56 -14.49 4.96
N PRO A 59 -5.84 -14.65 5.34
CA PRO A 59 -6.73 -13.52 5.58
C PRO A 59 -6.21 -12.59 6.69
N TYR A 60 -5.67 -13.16 7.78
CA TYR A 60 -5.13 -12.39 8.90
C TYR A 60 -3.85 -11.61 8.57
N LEU A 61 -3.00 -12.16 7.70
CA LEU A 61 -1.83 -11.43 7.19
C LEU A 61 -2.26 -10.21 6.37
N LEU A 62 -3.29 -10.37 5.52
CA LEU A 62 -3.84 -9.26 4.74
C LEU A 62 -4.53 -8.21 5.62
N ILE A 63 -5.24 -8.63 6.68
CA ILE A 63 -5.83 -7.72 7.68
C ILE A 63 -4.72 -6.93 8.39
N GLY A 64 -3.65 -7.60 8.82
CA GLY A 64 -2.49 -6.95 9.43
C GLY A 64 -1.86 -5.92 8.49
N LEU A 65 -1.63 -6.27 7.23
CA LEU A 65 -1.12 -5.37 6.20
C LEU A 65 -2.06 -4.17 5.97
N PHE A 66 -3.38 -4.40 5.92
CA PHE A 66 -4.35 -3.31 5.78
C PHE A 66 -4.28 -2.36 6.98
N GLY A 67 -4.15 -2.90 8.20
CA GLY A 67 -3.94 -2.10 9.41
C GLY A 67 -2.66 -1.27 9.36
N LEU A 68 -1.56 -1.84 8.88
CA LEU A 68 -0.31 -1.10 8.67
C LEU A 68 -0.51 0.04 7.66
N LEU A 69 -1.06 -0.25 6.49
CA LEU A 69 -1.28 0.76 5.46
C LEU A 69 -2.22 1.87 5.94
N PHE A 70 -3.24 1.54 6.72
CA PHE A 70 -4.11 2.52 7.37
C PHE A 70 -3.35 3.36 8.42
N GLY A 71 -2.46 2.74 9.19
CA GLY A 71 -1.60 3.40 10.17
C GLY A 71 -0.68 4.46 9.57
N MET A 72 -0.33 4.36 8.28
CA MET A 72 0.45 5.40 7.59
C MET A 72 -0.20 6.80 7.62
N THR A 73 -1.53 6.87 7.75
CA THR A 73 -2.28 8.13 7.82
C THR A 73 -1.94 8.97 9.06
N ARG A 74 -1.31 8.36 10.07
CA ARG A 74 -0.87 9.04 11.30
C ARG A 74 0.40 9.87 11.10
N PHE A 75 1.13 9.67 10.01
CA PHE A 75 2.36 10.38 9.73
C PHE A 75 2.16 11.48 8.69
N SER A 76 2.82 12.62 8.88
CA SER A 76 2.93 13.62 7.81
C SER A 76 3.68 13.02 6.62
N GLY A 77 3.14 13.15 5.40
CA GLY A 77 3.75 12.60 4.18
C GLY A 77 5.16 13.14 3.86
N ARG A 78 5.59 14.21 4.54
CA ARG A 78 6.95 14.78 4.42
C ARG A 78 7.90 14.30 5.51
N SER A 79 7.41 13.58 6.52
CA SER A 79 8.22 13.15 7.66
C SER A 79 9.07 11.93 7.34
N THR A 80 10.23 11.83 7.98
CA THR A 80 11.09 10.63 7.90
C THR A 80 10.35 9.37 8.37
N GLY A 81 9.50 9.50 9.40
CA GLY A 81 8.69 8.40 9.93
C GLY A 81 7.74 7.81 8.87
N HIS A 82 7.09 8.66 8.07
CA HIS A 82 6.25 8.19 6.96
C HIS A 82 7.04 7.34 5.96
N TRP A 83 8.27 7.75 5.62
CA TRP A 83 9.13 7.01 4.68
C TRP A 83 9.60 5.68 5.21
N GLN A 84 10.02 5.63 6.48
CA GLN A 84 10.41 4.39 7.13
C GLN A 84 9.23 3.42 7.16
N TYR A 85 8.05 3.91 7.50
CA TYR A 85 6.84 3.12 7.57
C TYR A 85 6.38 2.61 6.20
N ALA A 86 6.41 3.46 5.16
CA ALA A 86 6.07 3.07 3.79
C ALA A 86 7.03 2.00 3.25
N THR A 87 8.32 2.11 3.57
CA THR A 87 9.33 1.12 3.19
C THR A 87 9.11 -0.21 3.91
N LEU A 88 8.77 -0.17 5.20
CA LEU A 88 8.38 -1.37 5.95
C LEU A 88 7.15 -2.04 5.31
N CYS A 89 6.13 -1.26 4.95
CA CYS A 89 4.97 -1.77 4.24
C CYS A 89 5.35 -2.41 2.90
N LEU A 90 6.27 -1.82 2.14
CA LEU A 90 6.76 -2.41 0.89
C LEU A 90 7.40 -3.77 1.12
N VAL A 91 8.28 -3.91 2.12
CA VAL A 91 8.95 -5.17 2.44
C VAL A 91 7.93 -6.24 2.86
N ILE A 92 7.04 -5.91 3.80
CA ILE A 92 6.01 -6.84 4.30
C ILE A 92 5.06 -7.25 3.18
N TYR A 93 4.57 -6.29 2.39
CA TYR A 93 3.64 -6.59 1.31
C TYR A 93 4.31 -7.47 0.25
N SER A 94 5.56 -7.17 -0.13
CA SER A 94 6.29 -7.99 -1.09
C SER A 94 6.53 -9.40 -0.56
N ALA A 95 6.86 -9.56 0.72
CA ALA A 95 6.99 -10.87 1.35
C ALA A 95 5.67 -11.67 1.35
N ILE A 96 4.53 -11.04 1.65
CA ILE A 96 3.21 -11.68 1.59
C ILE A 96 2.88 -12.11 0.15
N VAL A 97 3.18 -11.28 -0.84
CA VAL A 97 2.94 -11.60 -2.25
C VAL A 97 3.81 -12.78 -2.69
N ILE A 98 5.10 -12.79 -2.34
CA ILE A 98 6.03 -13.90 -2.63
C ILE A 98 5.61 -15.18 -1.90
N TYR A 99 5.13 -15.09 -0.65
CA TYR A 99 4.69 -16.25 0.10
C TYR A 99 3.46 -16.93 -0.55
N LYS A 100 2.59 -16.15 -1.18
CA LYS A 100 1.34 -16.63 -1.78
C LYS A 100 1.48 -17.10 -3.24
N PHE A 101 2.57 -16.76 -3.93
CA PHE A 101 2.79 -17.08 -5.34
C PHE A 101 4.08 -17.86 -5.54
#